data_AF-A0A1F0A545-F1
#
_entry.id   AF-A0A1F0A545-F1
#
_cell.length_a   1.000
_cell.length_b   1.000
_cell.length_c   1.000
_cell.angle_alpha   90.00
_cell.angle_beta   90.00
_cell.angle_gamma   90.00
#
_symmetry.space_group_name_H-M   'P 1'
#
loop_
_entity.id
_entity.type
_entity.pdbx_description
1 polymer ?
#
loop_
_entity_poly.entity_id
_entity_poly.type
_entity_poly.pdbx_seq_one_letter_code
_entity_poly.pdbx_strand_id
1 'polypeptide(L)'
;MTISDLIAHLAPTLGVVATGWFGMKASKSANLNKEQFNELKDELGAIQTSVNDIREVGEDNNKKISEVNNKLIVHDEAHLVTMYLRLERDMTSAIQRGYTTVHESDIIHKMHKNYKELGGNGYIDSLYKKYNILEVRN
;
A
#
# COMPACT_ATOMS: atom_id res chain seq x y z
N MET A 1 7.50 -10.35 -6.34
CA MET A 1 8.61 -9.67 -7.03
C MET A 1 8.93 -8.43 -6.23
N THR A 2 10.06 -8.43 -5.54
CA THR A 2 10.52 -7.31 -4.72
C THR A 2 11.20 -6.26 -5.61
N ILE A 3 11.34 -5.02 -5.13
CA ILE A 3 12.10 -3.99 -5.86
C ILE A 3 13.57 -4.40 -6.00
N SER A 4 14.11 -5.20 -5.07
CA SER A 4 15.44 -5.80 -5.20
C SER A 4 15.53 -6.73 -6.41
N ASP A 5 14.48 -7.51 -6.69
CA ASP A 5 14.39 -8.33 -7.90
C ASP A 5 14.34 -7.46 -9.16
N LEU A 6 13.66 -6.31 -9.12
CA LEU A 6 13.58 -5.37 -10.24
C LEU A 6 14.94 -4.69 -10.51
N ILE A 7 15.64 -4.24 -9.47
CA ILE A 7 17.00 -3.67 -9.59
C ILE A 7 17.97 -4.73 -10.11
N ALA A 8 17.92 -5.96 -9.58
CA ALA A 8 18.74 -7.07 -10.05
C ALA A 8 18.46 -7.42 -11.52
N HIS A 9 17.22 -7.26 -11.98
CA HIS A 9 16.85 -7.46 -13.39
C HIS A 9 17.26 -6.31 -14.31
N LEU A 10 17.25 -5.08 -13.80
CA LEU A 10 17.55 -3.88 -14.58
C LEU A 10 19.04 -3.50 -14.56
N ALA A 11 19.80 -3.90 -13.53
CA ALA A 11 21.24 -3.63 -13.43
C ALA A 11 22.05 -4.19 -14.61
N PRO A 12 21.81 -5.41 -15.12
CA PRO A 12 22.45 -5.89 -16.35
C PRO A 12 22.11 -5.01 -17.55
N THR A 13 20.86 -4.58 -17.68
CA THR A 13 20.37 -3.75 -18.79
C THR A 13 20.96 -2.34 -18.73
N LEU A 14 21.05 -1.73 -17.55
CA LEU A 14 21.71 -0.45 -17.33
C LEU A 14 23.22 -0.56 -17.61
N GLY A 15 23.85 -1.67 -17.21
CA GLY A 15 25.24 -1.99 -17.56
C GLY A 15 25.44 -2.16 -19.06
N VAL A 16 24.50 -2.79 -19.77
CA VAL A 16 24.51 -2.96 -21.24
C VAL A 16 24.25 -1.64 -21.96
N VAL A 17 23.33 -0.79 -21.47
CA VAL A 17 23.08 0.53 -22.06
C VAL A 17 24.29 1.44 -21.85
N ALA A 18 24.90 1.41 -20.67
CA ALA A 18 26.14 2.13 -20.39
C ALA A 18 27.26 1.62 -21.32
N THR A 19 27.51 0.30 -21.38
CA THR A 19 28.56 -0.29 -22.25
C THR A 19 28.29 -0.13 -23.74
N GLY A 20 27.02 -0.14 -24.18
CA GLY A 20 26.63 0.14 -25.56
C GLY A 20 26.84 1.61 -25.92
N TRP A 21 26.52 2.53 -25.02
CA TRP A 21 26.84 3.94 -25.15
C TRP A 21 28.36 4.19 -25.17
N PHE A 22 29.11 3.49 -24.30
CA PHE A 22 30.59 3.48 -24.29
C PHE A 22 31.17 2.96 -25.60
N GLY A 23 30.67 1.84 -26.12
CA GLY A 23 31.09 1.27 -27.40
C GLY A 23 30.80 2.21 -28.56
N MET A 24 29.65 2.89 -28.56
CA MET A 24 29.29 3.87 -29.59
C MET A 24 30.16 5.14 -29.52
N LYS A 25 30.42 5.70 -28.33
CA LYS A 25 31.31 6.87 -28.20
C LYS A 25 32.77 6.53 -28.47
N ALA A 26 33.27 5.39 -27.98
CA ALA A 26 34.65 4.96 -28.22
C ALA A 26 34.89 4.61 -29.70
N SER A 27 33.94 3.94 -30.37
CA SER A 27 34.07 3.61 -31.81
C SER A 27 34.01 4.83 -32.72
N LYS A 28 33.28 5.88 -32.34
CA LYS A 28 33.30 7.18 -33.05
C LYS A 28 34.56 8.02 -32.76
N SER A 29 35.41 7.58 -31.83
CA SER A 29 36.60 8.28 -31.35
C SER A 29 37.84 7.41 -31.58
N ALA A 30 38.28 7.26 -32.84
CA ALA A 30 39.42 6.39 -33.21
C ALA A 30 40.77 6.77 -32.54
N ASN A 31 40.81 7.82 -31.71
CA ASN A 31 41.85 8.14 -30.74
C ASN A 31 41.23 8.94 -29.59
N LEU A 32 40.80 8.29 -28.51
CA LEU A 32 40.42 9.00 -27.28
C LEU A 32 41.66 9.70 -26.70
N ASN A 33 41.69 11.04 -26.71
CA ASN A 33 42.68 11.77 -25.92
C ASN A 33 42.38 11.54 -24.41
N LYS A 34 43.41 11.60 -23.55
CA LYS A 34 43.31 11.40 -22.09
C LYS A 34 42.18 12.21 -21.44
N GLU A 35 41.89 13.39 -21.97
CA GLU A 35 40.84 14.29 -21.49
C GLU A 35 39.43 13.68 -21.67
N GLN A 36 39.11 13.15 -22.85
CA GLN A 36 37.83 12.48 -23.11
C GLN A 36 37.69 11.18 -22.31
N PHE A 37 38.80 10.51 -22.00
CA PHE A 37 38.78 9.34 -21.12
C PHE A 37 38.52 9.71 -19.65
N ASN A 38 39.05 10.84 -19.18
CA ASN A 38 38.81 11.32 -17.83
C ASN A 38 37.36 11.80 -17.64
N GLU A 39 36.81 12.57 -18.59
CA GLU A 39 35.39 12.94 -18.59
C GLU A 39 34.49 11.69 -18.52
N LEU A 40 34.84 10.65 -19.28
CA LEU A 40 34.09 9.40 -19.29
C LEU A 40 34.11 8.68 -17.93
N LYS A 41 35.27 8.68 -17.28
CA LYS A 41 35.44 8.09 -15.94
C LYS A 41 34.62 8.85 -14.91
N ASP A 42 34.55 10.17 -15.03
CA ASP A 42 33.78 11.02 -14.12
C ASP A 42 32.27 10.83 -14.33
N GLU A 43 31.79 10.75 -15.58
CA GLU A 43 30.39 10.42 -15.90
C GLU A 43 30.01 9.02 -15.37
N LEU A 44 30.88 8.01 -15.53
CA LEU A 44 30.67 6.68 -14.98
C LEU A 44 30.59 6.71 -13.44
N GLY A 45 31.46 7.49 -12.79
CA GLY A 45 31.44 7.69 -11.34
C GLY A 45 30.13 8.32 -10.87
N ALA A 46 29.63 9.32 -11.59
CA ALA A 46 28.34 9.94 -11.29
C ALA A 46 27.16 8.97 -11.45
N ILE A 47 27.19 8.11 -12.49
CA ILE A 47 26.19 7.05 -12.68
C ILE A 47 26.25 6.04 -11.52
N GLN A 48 27.44 5.61 -11.11
CA GLN A 48 27.60 4.66 -10.01
C GLN A 48 27.05 5.21 -8.70
N THR A 49 27.33 6.48 -8.39
CA THR A 49 26.75 7.17 -7.21
C THR A 49 25.23 7.22 -7.30
N SER A 50 24.69 7.64 -8.45
CA SER A 50 23.23 7.70 -8.65
C SER A 50 22.55 6.33 -8.47
N VAL A 51 23.17 5.25 -8.95
CA VAL A 51 22.68 3.89 -8.77
C VAL A 51 22.71 3.45 -7.30
N ASN A 52 23.77 3.82 -6.56
CA ASN A 52 23.86 3.54 -5.13
C ASN A 52 22.76 4.29 -4.35
N ASP A 53 22.53 5.56 -4.67
CA ASP A 53 21.47 6.37 -4.05
C ASP A 53 20.08 5.76 -4.31
N ILE A 54 19.82 5.33 -5.56
CA ILE A 54 18.57 4.64 -5.93
C ILE A 54 18.41 3.34 -5.14
N ARG A 55 19.50 2.58 -4.93
CA ARG A 55 19.46 1.34 -4.15
C ARG A 55 19.10 1.62 -2.69
N GLU A 56 19.74 2.61 -2.08
CA GLU A 56 19.46 3.02 -0.69
C GLU A 56 18.00 3.48 -0.52
N VAL A 57 17.53 4.37 -1.41
CA VAL A 57 16.13 4.81 -1.42
C VAL A 57 15.16 3.64 -1.64
N GLY A 58 15.51 2.69 -2.51
CA GLY A 58 14.73 1.48 -2.74
C GLY A 58 14.62 0.58 -1.51
N GLU A 59 15.72 0.39 -0.78
CA GLU A 59 15.76 -0.38 0.48
C GLU A 59 14.93 0.30 1.58
N ASP A 60 15.06 1.63 1.74
CA ASP A 60 14.27 2.40 2.70
C ASP A 60 12.77 2.38 2.37
N ASN A 61 12.40 2.52 1.09
CA ASN A 61 11.01 2.42 0.65
C ASN A 61 10.42 1.03 0.94
N ASN A 62 11.15 -0.06 0.70
CA ASN A 62 10.68 -1.40 1.04
C ASN A 62 10.40 -1.55 2.54
N LYS A 63 11.28 -1.01 3.39
CA LYS A 63 11.09 -1.01 4.85
C LYS A 63 9.84 -0.22 5.23
N LYS A 64 9.66 0.99 4.71
CA LYS A 64 8.48 1.83 4.95
C LYS A 64 7.19 1.18 4.47
N ILE A 65 7.19 0.54 3.30
CA ILE A 65 6.01 -0.19 2.79
C ILE A 65 5.64 -1.35 3.72
N SER A 66 6.63 -2.11 4.19
CA SER A 66 6.38 -3.19 5.16
C SER A 66 5.79 -2.65 6.47
N GLU A 67 6.33 -1.54 6.98
CA GLU A 67 5.80 -0.89 8.18
C GLU A 67 4.36 -0.38 7.99
N VAL A 68 4.06 0.26 6.85
CA VAL A 68 2.71 0.73 6.52
C VAL A 68 1.74 -0.43 6.40
N ASN A 69 2.11 -1.52 5.73
CA ASN A 69 1.27 -2.71 5.62
C ASN A 69 0.94 -3.32 7.00
N ASN A 70 1.93 -3.42 7.89
CA ASN A 70 1.69 -3.92 9.24
C ASN A 70 0.75 -2.99 10.03
N LYS A 71 0.89 -1.67 9.88
CA LYS A 71 -0.02 -0.70 10.52
C LYS A 71 -1.43 -0.79 9.96
N LEU A 72 -1.60 -1.01 8.66
CA LEU A 72 -2.91 -1.18 8.02
C LEU A 72 -3.64 -2.40 8.58
N ILE A 73 -2.96 -3.54 8.73
CA ILE A 73 -3.56 -4.75 9.32
C ILE A 73 -4.07 -4.46 10.74
N VAL A 74 -3.23 -3.85 11.59
CA VAL A 74 -3.61 -3.49 12.97
C VAL A 74 -4.78 -2.49 12.97
N HIS A 75 -4.78 -1.55 12.04
CA HIS A 75 -5.83 -0.55 11.90
C HIS A 75 -7.17 -1.17 11.49
N ASP A 76 -7.17 -2.09 10.53
CA ASP A 76 -8.36 -2.81 10.07
C ASP A 76 -8.94 -3.69 11.19
N GLU A 77 -8.08 -4.39 11.94
CA GLU A 77 -8.49 -5.16 13.12
C GLU A 77 -9.12 -4.27 14.20
N ALA A 78 -8.48 -3.14 14.53
CA ALA A 78 -8.99 -2.19 15.52
C ALA A 78 -10.34 -1.56 15.09
N HIS A 79 -10.48 -1.24 13.80
CA HIS A 79 -11.72 -0.77 13.22
C HIS A 79 -12.82 -1.83 13.28
N LEU A 80 -12.51 -3.08 12.93
CA LEU A 80 -13.45 -4.19 13.02
C LEU A 80 -13.98 -4.37 14.44
N VAL A 81 -13.11 -4.35 15.45
CA VAL A 81 -13.49 -4.45 16.88
C VAL A 81 -14.33 -3.25 17.31
N THR A 82 -13.95 -2.04 16.92
CA THR A 82 -14.72 -0.84 17.26
C THR A 82 -16.12 -0.86 16.67
N MET A 83 -16.25 -1.28 15.41
CA MET A 83 -17.52 -1.41 14.72
C MET A 83 -18.38 -2.50 15.34
N TYR A 84 -17.80 -3.64 15.74
CA TYR A 84 -18.49 -4.69 16.48
C TYR A 84 -19.18 -4.11 17.73
N LEU A 85 -18.43 -3.39 18.57
CA LEU A 85 -18.96 -2.85 19.82
C LEU A 85 -20.08 -1.84 19.59
N ARG A 86 -19.94 -0.96 18.58
CA ARG A 86 -20.97 0.03 18.24
C ARG A 86 -22.23 -0.63 17.70
N LEU A 87 -22.07 -1.52 16.71
CA LEU A 87 -23.16 -2.26 16.10
C LEU A 87 -23.92 -3.09 17.15
N GLU A 88 -23.21 -3.81 18.01
CA GLU A 88 -23.84 -4.57 19.08
C GLU A 88 -24.68 -3.67 19.99
N ARG A 89 -24.06 -2.63 20.55
CA ARG A 89 -24.70 -1.73 21.51
C ARG A 89 -25.93 -1.04 20.92
N ASP A 90 -25.77 -0.46 19.74
CA ASP A 90 -26.78 0.39 19.14
C ASP A 90 -27.97 -0.47 18.64
N MET A 91 -27.71 -1.62 18.00
CA MET A 91 -28.78 -2.55 17.61
C MET A 91 -29.48 -3.17 18.83
N THR A 92 -28.73 -3.57 19.86
CA THR A 92 -29.33 -4.14 21.09
C THR A 92 -30.25 -3.12 21.75
N SER A 93 -29.82 -1.87 21.83
CA SER A 93 -30.61 -0.78 22.42
C SER A 93 -31.90 -0.52 21.62
N ALA A 94 -31.83 -0.50 20.28
CA ALA A 94 -33.01 -0.37 19.43
C ALA A 94 -33.96 -1.58 19.56
N ILE A 95 -33.42 -2.80 19.62
CA ILE A 95 -34.20 -4.04 19.80
C ILE A 95 -34.93 -4.03 21.14
N GLN A 96 -34.24 -3.65 22.24
CA GLN A 96 -34.85 -3.54 23.57
C GLN A 96 -35.96 -2.49 23.59
N ARG A 97 -35.77 -1.38 22.87
CA ARG A 97 -36.76 -0.30 22.75
C ARG A 97 -37.93 -0.67 21.82
N GLY A 98 -37.75 -1.64 20.92
CA GLY A 98 -38.78 -2.14 20.01
C GLY A 98 -38.97 -1.31 18.73
N TYR A 99 -38.16 -0.28 18.51
CA TYR A 99 -38.17 0.53 17.28
C TYR A 99 -36.79 1.15 17.03
N THR A 100 -36.56 1.55 15.77
CA THR A 100 -35.41 2.38 15.39
C THR A 100 -35.86 3.64 14.67
N THR A 101 -34.97 4.63 14.55
CA THR A 101 -35.23 5.84 13.77
C THR A 101 -34.69 5.71 12.35
N VAL A 102 -35.17 6.56 11.43
CA VAL A 102 -34.63 6.64 10.06
C VAL A 102 -33.12 6.87 10.07
N HIS A 103 -32.63 7.76 10.94
CA HIS A 103 -31.21 8.09 11.03
C HIS A 103 -30.37 6.93 11.59
N GLU A 104 -30.84 6.29 12.67
CA GLU A 104 -30.18 5.11 13.24
C GLU A 104 -30.09 3.98 12.20
N SER A 105 -31.19 3.72 11.49
CA SER A 105 -31.26 2.66 10.48
C SER A 105 -30.26 2.87 9.34
N ASP A 106 -30.13 4.11 8.83
CA ASP A 106 -29.15 4.44 7.79
C ASP A 106 -27.70 4.22 8.27
N ILE A 107 -27.39 4.65 9.50
CA ILE A 107 -26.05 4.45 10.09
C ILE A 107 -25.76 2.96 10.28
N ILE A 108 -26.69 2.21 10.86
CA ILE A 108 -26.52 0.77 11.11
C ILE A 108 -26.32 0.01 9.80
N HIS A 109 -27.07 0.33 8.74
CA HIS A 109 -26.91 -0.30 7.42
C HIS A 109 -25.51 -0.06 6.83
N LYS A 110 -25.06 1.20 6.83
CA LYS A 110 -23.73 1.55 6.31
C LYS A 110 -22.62 0.90 7.13
N MET A 111 -22.75 0.94 8.46
CA MET A 111 -21.76 0.36 9.37
C MET A 111 -21.73 -1.16 9.27
N HIS A 112 -22.88 -1.84 9.18
CA HIS A 112 -22.95 -3.29 9.01
C HIS A 112 -22.32 -3.74 7.68
N LYS A 113 -22.59 -3.02 6.59
CA LYS A 113 -21.94 -3.29 5.29
C LYS A 113 -20.42 -3.22 5.40
N ASN A 114 -19.88 -2.12 5.92
CA ASN A 114 -18.44 -1.95 6.08
C ASN A 114 -17.84 -3.00 7.04
N TYR A 115 -18.57 -3.35 8.10
CA TYR A 115 -18.15 -4.38 9.06
C TYR A 115 -18.01 -5.74 8.38
N LYS A 116 -18.89 -6.05 7.43
CA LYS A 116 -18.80 -7.28 6.64
C LYS A 116 -17.63 -7.30 5.66
N GLU A 117 -17.34 -6.16 5.04
CA GLU A 117 -16.18 -6.01 4.16
C GLU A 117 -14.86 -6.22 4.93
N LEU A 118 -14.80 -5.86 6.22
CA LEU A 118 -13.65 -6.10 7.11
C LEU A 118 -13.56 -7.51 7.70
N GLY A 119 -14.44 -8.45 7.31
CA GLY A 119 -14.42 -9.83 7.83
C GLY A 119 -15.29 -10.08 9.06
N GLY A 120 -16.35 -9.28 9.23
CA GLY A 120 -17.29 -9.37 10.36
C GLY A 120 -17.85 -10.76 10.68
N ASN A 121 -18.20 -10.97 11.95
CA ASN A 121 -18.66 -12.26 12.48
C ASN A 121 -20.17 -12.51 12.32
N GLY A 122 -20.58 -13.77 12.50
CA GLY A 122 -21.98 -14.20 12.35
C GLY A 122 -22.92 -13.77 13.49
N TYR A 123 -22.38 -13.34 14.64
CA TYR A 123 -23.21 -12.84 15.75
C TYR A 123 -23.84 -11.49 15.38
N ILE A 124 -23.03 -10.54 14.89
CA ILE A 124 -23.52 -9.23 14.43
C ILE A 124 -24.51 -9.40 13.26
N ASP A 125 -24.27 -10.33 12.34
CA ASP A 125 -25.24 -10.66 11.28
C ASP A 125 -26.58 -11.12 11.82
N SER A 126 -26.56 -11.96 12.85
CA SER A 126 -27.77 -12.47 13.48
C SER A 126 -28.51 -11.35 14.23
N LEU A 127 -27.77 -10.45 14.89
CA LEU A 127 -28.33 -9.30 15.58
C LEU A 127 -28.94 -8.30 14.58
N TYR A 128 -28.26 -8.04 13.47
CA TYR A 128 -28.73 -7.18 12.40
C TYR A 128 -30.01 -7.70 11.74
N LYS A 129 -30.15 -9.02 11.54
CA LYS A 129 -31.41 -9.62 11.09
C LYS A 129 -32.58 -9.35 12.03
N LYS A 130 -32.34 -9.40 13.35
CA LYS A 130 -33.38 -9.07 14.35
C LYS A 130 -33.71 -7.58 14.32
N TYR A 131 -32.69 -6.73 14.23
CA TYR A 131 -32.82 -5.28 14.13
C TYR A 131 -33.64 -4.85 12.90
N ASN A 132 -33.46 -5.49 11.75
CA ASN A 132 -34.17 -5.14 10.51
C ASN A 132 -35.69 -5.43 10.54
N ILE A 133 -36.19 -6.10 11.57
CA ILE A 133 -37.64 -6.37 11.76
C ILE A 133 -38.30 -5.20 12.50
N LEU A 134 -37.53 -4.33 13.15
CA LEU A 134 -38.06 -3.23 13.96
C LEU A 134 -38.82 -2.21 13.11
N GLU A 135 -39.86 -1.63 13.71
CA GLU A 135 -40.54 -0.46 13.14
C GLU A 135 -39.55 0.70 13.02
N VAL A 136 -39.54 1.36 11.86
CA VAL A 136 -38.75 2.56 11.61
C VAL A 136 -39.63 3.79 11.82
N ARG A 137 -39.24 4.63 12.77
CA ARG A 137 -39.92 5.88 13.12
C ARG A 137 -39.09 7.08 12.65
N ASN A 138 -39.75 8.22 12.47
CA ASN A 138 -39.09 9.48 12.16
C ASN A 138 -38.33 10.04 13.37
#